data_AF-A0A1G1E3M7-F1
#
_entry.id   AF-A0A1G1E3M7-F1
#
_cell.length_a   1.000
_cell.length_b   1.000
_cell.length_c   1.000
_cell.angle_alpha   90.00
_cell.angle_beta   90.00
_cell.angle_gamma   90.00
#
_symmetry.space_group_name_H-M   'P 1'
#
loop_
_entity.id
_entity.type
_entity.pdbx_description
1 polymer ?
#
loop_
_entity_poly.entity_id
_entity_poly.type
_entity_poly.pdbx_seq_one_letter_code
_entity_poly.pdbx_strand_id
1 'polypeptide(L)'
;MSAKNLKPEEKLQIVLEGIREGNIAALCRRHAIHPSDYHRWKEQLFKKAKEVFNNSKIKKDPELERIQKEKERLERTLLDLTCELQL
;
A
#
# COMPACT_ATOMS: atom_id res chain seq x y z
N MET A 1 -1.75 -16.54 -18.75
CA MET A 1 -3.02 -16.85 -18.05
C MET A 1 -3.18 -15.83 -16.94
N SER A 2 -4.40 -15.30 -16.81
CA SER A 2 -4.70 -14.01 -16.17
C SER A 2 -4.25 -13.94 -14.71
N ALA A 3 -3.47 -12.91 -14.37
CA ALA A 3 -3.15 -12.60 -12.99
C ALA A 3 -4.47 -12.36 -12.25
N LYS A 4 -4.85 -13.31 -11.39
CA LYS A 4 -6.04 -13.19 -10.54
C LYS A 4 -5.88 -11.90 -9.74
N ASN A 5 -6.78 -10.93 -9.94
CA ASN A 5 -6.77 -9.67 -9.20
C ASN A 5 -7.20 -9.92 -7.75
N LEU A 6 -6.29 -10.50 -6.96
CA LEU A 6 -6.47 -10.71 -5.54
C LEU A 6 -6.48 -9.35 -4.84
N LYS A 7 -7.43 -9.19 -3.91
CA LYS A 7 -7.51 -7.99 -3.07
C LYS A 7 -6.25 -7.90 -2.19
N PRO A 8 -5.85 -6.70 -1.75
CA PRO A 8 -4.70 -6.52 -0.86
C PRO A 8 -4.77 -7.39 0.41
N GLU A 9 -5.96 -7.51 1.01
CA GLU A 9 -6.21 -8.28 2.24
C GLU A 9 -6.00 -9.77 2.01
N GLU A 10 -6.46 -10.27 0.87
CA GLU A 10 -6.33 -11.68 0.49
C GLU A 10 -4.86 -12.04 0.25
N LYS A 11 -4.11 -11.16 -0.44
CA LYS A 11 -2.66 -11.33 -0.61
C LYS A 11 -1.93 -11.40 0.74
N LEU A 12 -2.31 -10.54 1.68
CA LEU A 12 -1.73 -10.53 3.03
C LEU A 12 -2.02 -11.85 3.76
N GLN A 13 -3.27 -12.31 3.75
CA GLN A 13 -3.66 -13.56 4.40
C GLN A 13 -2.86 -14.76 3.85
N ILE A 14 -2.71 -14.85 2.52
CA ILE A 14 -1.93 -15.92 1.88
C ILE A 14 -0.45 -15.87 2.31
N VAL A 15 0.15 -14.68 2.35
CA VAL A 15 1.55 -14.53 2.79
C VAL A 15 1.73 -14.98 4.25
N LEU A 16 0.80 -14.60 5.14
CA LEU A 16 0.84 -15.00 6.55
C LEU A 16 0.64 -16.51 6.74
N GLU A 17 -0.28 -17.12 5.98
CA GLU A 17 -0.51 -18.57 5.96
C GLU A 17 0.76 -19.30 5.53
N GLY A 18 1.43 -18.84 4.46
CA GLY A 18 2.69 -19.42 4.00
C GLY A 18 3.86 -19.29 4.98
N ILE A 19 3.89 -18.22 5.78
CA ILE A 19 4.86 -18.06 6.86
C ILE A 19 4.58 -19.06 7.99
N ARG A 20 3.31 -19.35 8.29
CA ARG A 20 2.90 -20.28 9.36
C ARG A 20 3.08 -21.74 8.99
N GLU A 21 2.64 -22.14 7.79
CA GLU A 21 2.56 -23.56 7.39
C GLU A 21 3.84 -24.07 6.71
N GLY A 22 4.67 -23.19 6.14
CA GLY A 22 5.94 -23.53 5.48
C GLY A 22 5.82 -24.28 4.15
N ASN A 23 4.68 -24.90 3.83
CA ASN A 23 4.46 -25.61 2.56
C ASN A 23 3.92 -24.68 1.46
N ILE A 24 4.83 -23.94 0.83
CA ILE A 24 4.52 -22.96 -0.22
C ILE A 24 3.89 -23.63 -1.45
N ALA A 25 4.32 -24.85 -1.81
CA ALA A 25 3.80 -25.54 -2.99
C ALA A 25 2.34 -25.98 -2.85
N ALA A 26 1.92 -26.39 -1.65
CA ALA A 26 0.51 -26.68 -1.35
C ALA A 26 -0.32 -25.39 -1.32
N LEU A 27 0.19 -24.35 -0.67
CA LEU A 27 -0.45 -23.03 -0.58
C LEU A 27 -0.71 -22.42 -1.97
N CYS A 28 0.30 -22.41 -2.85
CA CYS A 28 0.19 -21.88 -4.20
C CYS A 28 -0.87 -22.61 -5.04
N ARG A 29 -1.01 -23.93 -4.87
CA ARG A 29 -2.06 -24.73 -5.52
C ARG A 29 -3.45 -24.38 -4.99
N ARG A 30 -3.63 -24.28 -3.68
CA ARG A 30 -4.93 -23.93 -3.04
C ARG A 30 -5.44 -22.57 -3.48
N HIS A 31 -4.54 -21.57 -3.49
CA HIS A 31 -4.89 -20.19 -3.81
C HIS A 31 -4.80 -19.86 -5.31
N ALA A 32 -4.40 -20.84 -6.14
CA ALA A 32 -4.18 -20.69 -7.58
C ALA A 32 -3.25 -19.51 -7.92
N ILE A 33 -2.11 -19.43 -7.23
CA ILE A 33 -1.08 -18.41 -7.42
C ILE A 33 0.24 -19.04 -7.84
N HIS A 34 1.09 -18.28 -8.53
CA HIS A 34 2.44 -18.75 -8.82
C HIS A 34 3.35 -18.58 -7.60
N PRO A 35 4.31 -19.51 -7.36
CA PRO A 35 5.31 -19.36 -6.31
C PRO A 35 6.08 -18.03 -6.40
N SER A 36 6.37 -17.57 -7.61
CA SER A 36 7.03 -16.28 -7.85
C SER A 36 6.23 -15.09 -7.32
N ASP A 37 4.89 -15.13 -7.41
CA ASP A 37 4.02 -14.09 -6.87
C ASP A 37 4.06 -14.09 -5.33
N TYR A 38 3.99 -15.28 -4.72
CA TYR A 38 4.10 -15.43 -3.26
C TYR A 38 5.43 -14.87 -2.73
N HIS A 39 6.56 -15.26 -3.34
CA HIS A 39 7.87 -14.78 -2.92
C HIS A 39 8.00 -13.26 -3.06
N ARG A 40 7.49 -12.69 -4.16
CA ARG A 40 7.46 -11.24 -4.35
C ARG A 40 6.64 -10.53 -3.27
N TRP A 41 5.45 -11.02 -2.94
CA TRP A 41 4.62 -10.41 -1.89
C TRP A 41 5.24 -10.56 -0.51
N LYS A 42 5.82 -11.73 -0.22
CA LYS A 42 6.56 -11.98 1.03
C LYS A 42 7.70 -10.98 1.21
N GLU A 43 8.52 -10.80 0.18
CA GLU A 43 9.63 -9.84 0.22
C GLU A 43 9.15 -8.40 0.41
N GLN A 44 8.12 -7.99 -0.32
CA GLN A 44 7.51 -6.66 -0.15
C GLN A 44 6.97 -6.45 1.26
N LEU A 45 6.33 -7.46 1.85
CA LEU A 45 5.83 -7.41 3.22
C LEU A 45 6.97 -7.22 4.22
N PHE A 46 8.04 -8.03 4.14
CA PHE A 46 9.18 -7.92 5.07
C PHE A 46 9.93 -6.59 4.93
N LYS A 47 10.11 -6.09 3.70
CA LYS A 47 10.75 -4.79 3.45
C LYS A 47 9.98 -3.66 4.15
N LYS A 48 8.67 -3.60 3.94
CA LYS A 48 7.82 -2.57 4.57
C LYS A 48 7.64 -2.79 6.07
N ALA A 49 7.53 -4.03 6.53
CA ALA A 49 7.44 -4.32 7.96
C ALA A 49 8.70 -3.83 8.70
N LYS A 50 9.89 -4.02 8.12
CA LYS A 50 11.13 -3.49 8.66
C LYS A 50 11.09 -1.96 8.78
N GLU A 51 10.54 -1.26 7.78
CA GLU A 51 10.37 0.20 7.83
C GLU A 51 9.41 0.64 8.94
N VAL A 52 8.35 -0.13 9.24
CA VAL A 52 7.41 0.18 10.33
C VAL A 52 8.08 0.03 11.71
N PHE A 53 8.86 -1.04 11.91
CA PHE A 53 9.56 -1.26 13.19
C PHE A 53 10.80 -0.37 13.36
N ASN A 54 11.37 0.09 12.25
CA ASN A 54 12.43 1.08 12.28
C ASN A 54 11.77 2.43 12.53
N ASN A 55 11.59 2.78 13.81
CA ASN A 55 10.91 3.95 14.35
C ASN A 55 11.46 5.32 13.86
N SER A 56 12.33 5.33 12.84
CA SER A 56 12.49 6.45 11.93
C SER A 56 11.11 6.78 11.37
N LYS A 57 10.45 7.78 11.97
CA LYS A 57 9.32 8.51 11.36
C LYS A 57 9.52 8.44 9.87
N ILE A 58 8.60 7.82 9.12
CA ILE A 58 8.57 7.88 7.67
C ILE A 58 8.85 9.35 7.38
N LYS A 59 10.05 9.67 6.88
CA LYS A 59 10.39 11.04 6.55
C LYS A 59 9.48 11.30 5.37
N LYS A 60 8.28 11.83 5.64
CA LYS A 60 7.41 12.35 4.62
C LYS A 60 8.29 13.31 3.85
N ASP A 61 8.37 13.08 2.55
CA ASP A 61 9.17 13.92 1.68
C ASP A 61 8.78 15.38 1.98
N PRO A 62 9.71 16.22 2.47
CA PRO A 62 9.39 17.60 2.82
C PRO A 62 8.74 18.36 1.66
N GLU A 63 9.09 17.99 0.43
CA GLU A 63 8.50 18.56 -0.77
C GLU A 63 7.04 18.10 -0.97
N LEU A 64 6.74 16.84 -0.68
CA LEU A 64 5.36 16.34 -0.71
C LEU A 64 4.49 17.01 0.36
N GLU A 65 5.01 17.24 1.57
CA GLU A 65 4.28 18.00 2.60
C GLU A 65 4.06 19.46 2.19
N ARG A 66 5.06 20.09 1.57
CA ARG A 66 4.96 21.45 1.06
C ARG A 66 3.88 21.56 -0.03
N ILE A 67 3.91 20.65 -1.00
CA ILE A 67 2.91 20.57 -2.09
C ILE A 67 1.51 20.34 -1.52
N GLN A 68 1.37 19.43 -0.54
CA GLN A 68 0.07 19.14 0.08
C GLN A 68 -0.50 20.38 0.79
N LYS A 69 0.33 21.12 1.53
CA LYS A 69 -0.08 22.38 2.19
C LYS A 69 -0.45 23.47 1.18
N GLU A 70 0.32 23.61 0.10
CA GLU A 70 0.02 24.60 -0.94
C GLU A 70 -1.32 24.26 -1.63
N LYS A 71 -1.56 22.98 -1.91
CA LYS A 71 -2.84 22.51 -2.46
C LYS A 71 -4.01 22.86 -1.54
N GLU A 72 -3.91 22.53 -0.24
CA GLU A 72 -4.95 22.85 0.74
C GLU A 72 -5.21 24.35 0.86
N ARG A 73 -4.16 25.18 0.75
CA ARG A 73 -4.29 26.64 0.73
C ARG A 73 -5.03 27.11 -0.52
N LEU A 74 -4.65 26.61 -1.70
CA LEU A 74 -5.27 26.96 -2.97
C LEU A 74 -6.76 26.55 -3.00
N GLU A 75 -7.09 25.35 -2.52
CA GLU A 75 -8.47 24.87 -2.42
C GLU A 75 -9.34 25.77 -1.54
N ARG A 76 -8.79 26.28 -0.42
CA ARG A 76 -9.50 27.24 0.44
C ARG A 76 -9.74 28.57 -0.28
N THR A 77 -8.73 29.14 -0.91
CA THR A 77 -8.88 30.40 -1.66
C THR A 77 -9.87 30.25 -2.82
N LEU A 78 -9.88 29.11 -3.50
CA LEU A 78 -10.85 28.81 -4.55
C LEU A 78 -12.27 28.76 -4.00
N LEU A 79 -12.46 28.13 -2.83
CA LEU A 79 -13.74 28.07 -2.15
C LEU A 79 -14.22 29.47 -1.77
N ASP A 80 -13.36 30.28 -1.15
CA ASP A 80 -13.69 31.65 -0.75
C ASP A 80 -14.11 32.50 -1.96
N LEU A 81 -13.34 32.47 -3.04
CA LEU A 81 -13.68 33.19 -4.27
C LEU A 81 -14.96 32.69 -4.94
N THR A 82 -15.21 31.38 -4.92
CA THR A 82 -16.44 30.81 -5.48
C THR A 82 -17.65 31.23 -4.66
N CYS A 83 -17.54 31.28 -3.33
CA CYS A 83 -18.59 31.78 -2.45
C CYS A 83 -18.86 33.27 -2.68
N GLU A 84 -17.82 34.09 -2.86
CA GLU A 84 -17.97 35.52 -3.18
C GLU A 84 -18.67 35.76 -4.53
N LEU A 85 -18.41 34.93 -5.54
CA LEU A 85 -19.04 35.04 -6.87
C LEU A 85 -20.48 34.50 -6.93
N GLN A 86 -20.92 33.76 -5.91
CA GLN A 86 -22.26 33.20 -5.81
C GLN A 86 -23.24 34.09 -5.02
N LEU A 87 -22.77 35.26 -4.53
CA LEU A 87 -23.56 36.32 -3.88
C LEU A 87 -23.81 37.49 -4.84
#